data_AF-A0A1T4LN43-F1
#
_entry.id   AF-A0A1T4LN43-F1
#
_cell.length_a   1.000
_cell.length_b   1.000
_cell.length_c   1.000
_cell.angle_alpha   90.00
_cell.angle_beta   90.00
_cell.angle_gamma   90.00
#
_symmetry.space_group_name_H-M   'P 1'
#
loop_
_entity.id
_entity.type
_entity.pdbx_description
1 polymer ?
#
loop_
_entity_poly.entity_id
_entity_poly.type
_entity_poly.pdbx_seq_one_letter_code
_entity_poly.pdbx_strand_id
1 'polypeptide(L)'
;MDALIASLPDRSSQEQKGEFQVVNFLNPQYPEGNVCTKKQVAAAKARGWTPLKYISDEEIVDYERSEEVAIDAILTQEEATIIAIYSVDGRRLAELQQGVNIVRLSNGQTRKVLITDKQ
;
A
#
# COMPACT_ATOMS: atom_id res chain seq x y z
N MET A 1 5.73 7.04 13.17
CA MET A 1 6.58 5.90 12.75
C MET A 1 7.77 6.35 11.89
N ASP A 2 7.59 7.19 10.86
CA ASP A 2 8.72 7.64 10.02
C ASP A 2 9.85 8.35 10.80
N ALA A 3 9.50 9.25 11.72
CA ALA A 3 10.49 9.93 12.57
C ALA A 3 11.30 8.96 13.45
N LEU A 4 10.65 7.89 13.94
CA LEU A 4 11.30 6.85 14.73
C LEU A 4 12.34 6.10 13.88
N ILE A 5 11.95 5.67 12.68
CA ILE A 5 12.85 4.94 11.77
C ILE A 5 14.00 5.83 11.29
N ALA A 6 13.74 7.12 11.04
CA ALA A 6 14.77 8.09 10.69
C ALA A 6 15.79 8.30 11.82
N SER A 7 15.36 8.17 13.08
CA SER A 7 16.21 8.30 14.27
C SER A 7 17.04 7.04 14.58
N LEU A 8 16.77 5.90 13.92
CA LEU A 8 17.53 4.68 14.14
C LEU A 8 18.99 4.87 13.74
N PRO A 9 19.95 4.49 14.61
CA PRO A 9 21.36 4.45 14.27
C PRO A 9 21.61 3.66 12.98
N ASP A 10 22.55 4.14 12.16
CA ASP A 10 22.98 3.39 10.99
C ASP A 10 23.87 2.23 11.41
N ARG A 11 23.36 1.01 11.21
CA ARG A 11 24.03 -0.27 11.47
C ARG A 11 24.21 -1.07 10.18
N SER A 12 24.07 -0.44 9.01
CA SER A 12 24.15 -1.10 7.71
C SER A 12 25.46 -1.86 7.53
N SER A 13 26.58 -1.28 7.98
CA SER A 13 27.93 -1.87 7.95
C SER A 13 28.25 -2.85 9.08
N GLN A 14 27.36 -3.06 10.05
CA GLN A 14 27.61 -3.95 11.20
C GLN A 14 27.27 -5.41 10.84
N GLU A 15 28.09 -6.36 11.27
CA GLU A 15 27.78 -7.80 11.10
C GLU A 15 26.53 -8.19 11.89
N GLN A 16 26.42 -7.71 13.13
CA GLN A 16 25.22 -7.90 13.95
C GLN A 16 24.19 -6.78 13.74
N LYS A 17 23.07 -7.15 13.12
CA LYS A 17 21.93 -6.25 12.90
C LYS A 17 21.23 -5.91 14.23
N GLY A 18 20.63 -4.73 14.29
CA GLY A 18 19.81 -4.31 15.44
C GLY A 18 18.40 -4.89 15.35
N GLU A 19 17.71 -5.02 16.47
CA GLU A 19 16.32 -5.48 16.52
C GLU A 19 15.35 -4.31 16.65
N PHE A 20 14.33 -4.29 15.81
CA PHE A 20 13.28 -3.28 15.84
C PHE A 20 11.93 -3.96 16.07
N GLN A 21 11.36 -3.80 17.26
CA GLN A 21 10.14 -4.52 17.63
C GLN A 21 8.90 -3.66 17.34
N VAL A 22 8.01 -4.18 16.50
CA VAL A 22 6.67 -3.67 16.26
C VAL A 22 5.72 -4.45 17.15
N VAL A 23 5.44 -3.89 18.32
CA VAL A 23 4.43 -4.44 19.23
C VAL A 23 3.05 -4.14 18.64
N ASN A 24 2.13 -5.09 18.78
CA ASN A 24 0.71 -4.86 18.57
C ASN A 24 -0.01 -5.59 19.69
N PHE A 25 -0.59 -4.86 20.63
CA PHE A 25 -1.46 -5.48 21.61
C PHE A 25 -2.71 -6.02 20.89
N LEU A 26 -2.81 -7.35 20.76
CA LEU A 26 -3.99 -8.04 20.22
C LEU A 26 -5.26 -7.86 21.08
N ASN A 27 -5.22 -6.96 22.07
CA ASN A 27 -6.34 -6.64 22.92
C ASN A 27 -7.38 -5.83 22.12
N PRO A 28 -8.55 -6.41 21.79
CA PRO A 28 -9.57 -5.72 21.00
C PRO A 28 -10.17 -4.50 21.73
N GLN A 29 -9.98 -4.42 23.05
CA GLN A 29 -10.46 -3.32 23.89
C GLN A 29 -9.51 -2.12 23.88
N TYR A 30 -8.26 -2.31 23.43
CA TYR A 30 -7.24 -1.28 23.31
C TYR A 30 -6.47 -1.46 21.99
N PRO A 31 -7.11 -1.21 20.84
CA PRO A 31 -6.43 -1.32 19.56
C PRO A 31 -5.26 -0.34 19.54
N GLU A 32 -4.05 -0.88 19.45
CA GLU A 32 -2.86 -0.06 19.31
C GLU A 32 -2.82 0.53 17.88
N GLY A 33 -2.67 1.86 17.78
CA GLY A 33 -2.67 2.58 16.51
C GLY A 33 -1.34 2.54 15.75
N ASN A 34 -0.36 1.76 16.21
CA ASN A 34 0.95 1.70 15.59
C ASN A 34 0.91 0.83 14.33
N VAL A 35 1.10 1.48 13.18
CA VAL A 35 1.24 0.81 11.89
C VAL A 35 2.66 1.00 11.39
N CYS A 36 3.36 -0.10 11.15
CA CYS A 36 4.66 -0.12 10.48
C CYS A 36 4.46 -0.57 9.03
N THR A 37 4.53 0.36 8.09
CA THR A 37 4.33 0.12 6.66
C THR A 37 5.49 -0.65 6.02
N LYS A 38 5.32 -1.19 4.81
CA LYS A 38 6.42 -1.89 4.11
C LYS A 38 7.57 -0.95 3.79
N LYS A 39 7.26 0.30 3.43
CA LYS A 39 8.27 1.35 3.22
C LYS A 39 9.11 1.57 4.48
N GLN A 40 8.46 1.58 5.63
CA GLN A 40 9.09 1.75 6.94
C GLN A 40 9.94 0.53 7.34
N VAL A 41 9.44 -0.69 7.10
CA VAL A 41 10.21 -1.93 7.26
C VAL A 41 11.46 -1.93 6.38
N ALA A 42 11.34 -1.53 5.11
CA ALA A 42 12.45 -1.45 4.18
C ALA A 42 13.50 -0.40 4.62
N ALA A 43 13.05 0.77 5.09
CA ALA A 43 13.92 1.81 5.60
C ALA A 43 14.69 1.37 6.86
N ALA A 44 14.06 0.61 7.76
CA ALA A 44 14.72 0.02 8.91
C ALA A 44 15.76 -1.05 8.49
N LYS A 45 15.40 -1.96 7.57
CA LYS A 45 16.32 -2.97 7.02
C LYS A 45 17.53 -2.34 6.32
N ALA A 46 17.34 -1.27 5.55
CA ALA A 46 18.42 -0.54 4.90
C ALA A 46 19.44 0.03 5.91
N ARG A 47 18.98 0.36 7.13
CA ARG A 47 19.82 0.83 8.24
C ARG A 47 20.41 -0.30 9.08
N GLY A 48 20.27 -1.55 8.67
CA GLY A 48 20.77 -2.71 9.40
C GLY A 48 19.95 -3.09 10.62
N TRP A 49 18.63 -2.87 10.58
CA TRP A 49 17.68 -3.32 11.60
C TRP A 49 16.77 -4.43 11.08
N THR A 50 16.41 -5.37 11.96
CA THR A 50 15.47 -6.47 11.69
C THR A 50 14.14 -6.17 12.38
N PRO A 51 13.08 -5.86 11.62
CA PRO A 51 11.74 -5.68 12.18
C PRO A 51 11.13 -7.01 12.65
N LEU A 52 10.62 -7.03 13.88
CA LEU A 52 10.05 -8.22 14.55
C LEU A 52 8.65 -7.89 15.09
N LYS A 53 7.76 -8.89 15.17
CA LYS A 53 6.45 -8.78 15.86
C LYS A 53 6.23 -9.90 16.85
N TYR A 54 5.42 -9.59 17.86
CA TYR A 54 4.87 -10.57 18.77
C TYR A 54 3.60 -11.19 18.16
N ILE A 55 3.55 -12.52 18.13
CA ILE A 55 2.31 -13.28 17.93
C ILE A 55 1.72 -13.63 19.30
N SER A 56 2.58 -13.94 20.27
CA SER A 56 2.25 -14.24 21.65
C SER A 56 3.43 -13.85 22.56
N ASP A 57 3.28 -14.00 23.87
CA ASP A 57 4.36 -13.75 24.84
C ASP A 57 5.61 -14.63 24.62
N GLU A 58 5.45 -15.75 23.90
CA GLU A 58 6.52 -16.74 23.67
C GLU A 58 7.00 -16.78 22.21
N GLU A 59 6.30 -16.10 21.29
CA GLU A 59 6.56 -16.19 19.86
C GLU A 59 6.80 -14.82 19.24
N ILE A 60 8.06 -14.57 18.88
CA ILE A 60 8.51 -13.41 18.11
C ILE A 60 8.88 -13.90 16.72
N VAL A 61 8.28 -13.30 15.70
CA VAL A 61 8.58 -13.62 14.30
C VAL A 61 8.98 -12.39 13.53
N ASP A 62 9.64 -12.59 12.40
CA ASP A 62 9.94 -11.53 11.45
C ASP A 62 8.67 -10.76 11.06
N TYR A 63 8.72 -9.45 11.26
CA TYR A 63 7.68 -8.56 10.80
C TYR A 63 7.88 -8.28 9.32
N GLU A 64 7.46 -9.24 8.50
CA GLU A 64 7.47 -9.06 7.05
C GLU A 64 6.39 -8.07 6.58
N ARG A 65 5.34 -7.86 7.40
CA ARG A 65 4.06 -7.26 6.97
C ARG A 65 3.22 -6.82 8.20
N SER A 66 2.84 -5.55 8.30
CA SER A 66 1.39 -5.28 8.34
C SER A 66 0.96 -5.21 6.89
N GLU A 67 -0.20 -5.74 6.56
CA GLU A 67 -0.83 -5.30 5.34
C GLU A 67 -0.99 -3.80 5.48
N GLU A 68 -0.14 -3.03 4.78
CA GLU A 68 -0.67 -1.81 4.21
C GLU A 68 -1.91 -2.27 3.46
N VAL A 69 -3.07 -1.70 3.79
CA VAL A 69 -4.12 -1.51 2.80
C VAL A 69 -3.54 -0.51 1.79
N ALA A 70 -2.49 -0.94 1.08
CA ALA A 70 -1.83 -0.21 0.04
C ALA A 70 -2.78 -0.31 -1.12
N ILE A 71 -3.46 0.81 -1.39
CA ILE A 71 -4.25 1.02 -2.60
C ILE A 71 -3.44 0.58 -3.83
N ASP A 72 -2.11 0.65 -3.79
CA ASP A 72 -1.19 0.20 -4.82
C ASP A 72 -1.23 -1.32 -5.14
N ALA A 73 -1.59 -2.20 -4.20
CA ALA A 73 -1.72 -3.64 -4.46
C ALA A 73 -2.98 -3.99 -5.28
N ILE A 74 -3.96 -3.07 -5.35
CA ILE A 74 -5.13 -3.15 -6.24
C ILE A 74 -4.75 -2.74 -7.67
N LEU A 75 -3.67 -1.97 -7.85
CA LEU A 75 -3.35 -1.33 -9.13
C LEU A 75 -2.60 -2.23 -10.13
N THR A 76 -2.15 -3.43 -9.71
CA THR A 76 -1.39 -4.37 -10.57
C THR A 76 -2.23 -5.51 -11.15
N GLN A 77 -3.55 -5.38 -11.23
CA GLN A 77 -4.38 -6.32 -11.99
C GLN A 77 -4.49 -5.86 -13.44
N GLU A 78 -3.52 -6.28 -14.25
CA GLU A 78 -3.61 -6.26 -15.72
C GLU A 78 -4.61 -7.32 -16.19
N GLU A 79 -5.90 -7.01 -16.09
CA GLU A 79 -7.03 -7.56 -16.86
C GLU A 79 -8.32 -6.81 -16.46
N ALA A 80 -8.23 -5.48 -16.39
CA ALA A 80 -9.34 -4.65 -15.95
C ALA A 80 -10.31 -4.39 -17.12
N THR A 81 -11.56 -4.82 -16.98
CA THR A 81 -12.62 -4.57 -17.97
C THR A 81 -13.35 -3.27 -17.67
N ILE A 82 -13.92 -2.65 -18.71
CA ILE A 82 -14.74 -1.45 -18.56
C ILE A 82 -16.09 -1.85 -17.95
N ILE A 83 -16.42 -1.32 -16.77
CA ILE A 83 -17.70 -1.58 -16.09
C ILE A 83 -18.69 -0.42 -16.22
N ALA A 84 -18.19 0.80 -16.43
CA ALA A 84 -19.01 1.97 -16.68
C ALA A 84 -18.24 3.06 -17.44
N ILE A 85 -18.97 3.81 -18.25
CA ILE A 85 -18.48 4.95 -19.02
C ILE A 85 -19.32 6.16 -18.60
N TYR A 86 -18.69 7.30 -18.45
CA TYR A 86 -19.33 8.56 -18.08
C TYR A 86 -18.84 9.70 -18.98
N SER A 87 -19.72 10.68 -19.20
CA SER A 87 -19.33 11.99 -19.71
C SER A 87 -18.53 12.76 -18.66
N VAL A 88 -17.87 13.84 -19.08
CA VAL A 88 -17.16 14.75 -18.15
C VAL A 88 -18.08 15.41 -17.13
N ASP A 89 -19.38 15.51 -17.42
CA ASP A 89 -20.41 16.02 -16.51
C ASP A 89 -20.95 14.94 -15.55
N GLY A 90 -20.40 13.72 -15.59
CA GLY A 90 -20.78 12.61 -14.71
C GLY A 90 -22.02 11.82 -15.14
N ARG A 91 -22.55 12.04 -16.36
CA ARG A 91 -23.69 11.24 -16.88
C ARG A 91 -23.19 9.90 -17.39
N ARG A 92 -23.88 8.80 -17.05
CA ARG A 92 -23.54 7.46 -17.55
C ARG A 92 -23.83 7.35 -19.05
N LEU A 93 -22.87 6.82 -19.80
CA LEU A 93 -22.94 6.57 -21.24
C LEU A 93 -23.07 5.07 -21.53
N ALA A 94 -23.73 4.72 -22.64
CA ALA A 94 -23.87 3.33 -23.07
C ALA A 94 -22.61 2.81 -23.81
N GLU A 95 -21.89 3.70 -24.47
CA GLU A 95 -20.68 3.41 -25.25
C GLU A 95 -19.71 4.60 -25.19
N LEU A 96 -18.46 4.39 -25.66
CA LEU A 96 -17.46 5.44 -25.76
C LEU A 96 -17.85 6.44 -26.85
N GLN A 97 -17.83 7.73 -26.52
CA GLN A 97 -18.16 8.79 -27.49
C GLN A 97 -16.90 9.56 -27.90
N GLN A 98 -16.94 10.22 -29.05
CA GLN A 98 -15.89 11.15 -29.46
C GLN A 98 -15.68 12.22 -28.37
N GLY A 99 -14.42 12.53 -28.08
CA GLY A 99 -14.03 13.43 -27.00
C GLY A 99 -13.63 12.71 -25.71
N VAL A 100 -13.72 13.42 -24.59
CA VAL A 100 -13.26 12.92 -23.29
C VAL A 100 -14.35 12.08 -22.61
N ASN A 101 -13.98 10.87 -22.22
CA ASN A 101 -14.79 9.94 -21.44
C ASN A 101 -14.10 9.66 -20.11
N ILE A 102 -14.87 9.40 -19.07
CA ILE A 102 -14.39 8.90 -17.78
C ILE A 102 -14.83 7.43 -17.67
N VAL A 103 -13.88 6.52 -17.52
CA VAL A 103 -14.10 5.08 -17.54
C VAL A 103 -13.80 4.50 -16.17
N ARG A 104 -14.77 3.79 -15.58
CA ARG A 104 -14.57 3.00 -14.37
C ARG A 104 -14.26 1.56 -14.76
N LEU A 105 -13.20 1.02 -14.17
CA LEU A 105 -12.69 -0.31 -14.44
C LEU A 105 -13.09 -1.30 -13.33
N SER A 106 -13.13 -2.60 -13.65
CA SER A 106 -13.48 -3.68 -12.72
C SER A 106 -12.54 -3.77 -11.52
N ASN A 107 -11.28 -3.35 -11.67
CA ASN A 107 -10.29 -3.27 -10.60
C ASN A 107 -10.46 -2.03 -9.68
N GLY A 108 -11.56 -1.28 -9.81
CA GLY A 108 -11.85 -0.10 -8.99
C GLY A 108 -11.14 1.18 -9.45
N GLN A 109 -10.20 1.12 -10.41
CA GLN A 109 -9.59 2.32 -10.98
C GLN A 109 -10.60 3.10 -11.84
N THR A 110 -10.35 4.41 -11.96
CA THR A 110 -11.04 5.28 -12.92
C THR A 110 -10.01 5.94 -13.84
N ARG A 111 -10.25 5.95 -15.15
CA ARG A 111 -9.34 6.51 -16.16
C ARG A 111 -10.06 7.51 -17.06
N LYS A 112 -9.36 8.57 -17.47
CA LYS A 112 -9.81 9.50 -18.50
C LYS A 112 -9.33 8.99 -19.86
N VAL A 113 -10.25 8.85 -20.82
CA VAL A 113 -9.97 8.35 -22.16
C VAL A 113 -10.41 9.39 -23.18
N LEU A 114 -9.50 9.81 -24.06
CA LEU A 114 -9.81 10.71 -25.18
C LEU A 114 -10.01 9.87 -26.45
N ILE A 115 -11.19 9.92 -27.02
CA ILE A 115 -11.52 9.28 -28.30
C ILE A 115 -11.50 10.37 -29.37
N THR A 116 -10.62 10.21 -30.36
CA THR A 116 -10.58 11.06 -31.55
C THR A 116 -10.85 10.18 -32.76
N ASP A 117 -11.64 10.64 -33.71
CA ASP A 117 -11.73 9.94 -34.99
C ASP A 117 -10.35 9.89 -35.63
N LYS A 118 -9.96 8.71 -36.11
CA LYS A 118 -8.86 8.62 -37.08
C LYS A 118 -9.39 9.19 -38.38
N GLN A 119 -8.89 10.36 -38.77
CA GLN A 119 -8.91 10.79 -40.17
C GLN A 119 -8.09 9.81 -41.02
#